data_AF-A0A133U3J8-F1
#
_entry.id   AF-A0A133U3J8-F1
#
_cell.length_a   1.000
_cell.length_b   1.000
_cell.length_c   1.000
_cell.angle_alpha   90.00
_cell.angle_beta   90.00
_cell.angle_gamma   90.00
#
_symmetry.space_group_name_H-M   'P 1'
#
loop_
_entity.id
_entity.type
_entity.pdbx_description
1 polymer ?
#
loop_
_entity_poly.entity_id
_entity_poly.type
_entity_poly.pdbx_seq_one_letter_code
_entity_poly.pdbx_strand_id
1 'polypeptide(L)'
;ILTPVFSAIFSYMVYHVGGPALGRIGSAATLDRVLMILVVSTGSFAAYSLGANNVGNATALIYAVTEDATQGVAWSPRIIGLFGGIALAVGVLTYSQRVMETIGTGITSLDAMTAFSAQFGAAFTVWTFTQFGLPVSTSQAVVGGVAGAGLVKGTAAVSKGKLGEIGTAWVLTPTVSAFLTFVLGWLVVGV
;
A
#
# COMPACT_ATOMS: atom_id res chain seq x y z
N ILE A 1 0.81 -11.56 6.01
CA ILE A 1 1.19 -11.57 7.46
C ILE A 1 2.55 -10.92 7.70
N LEU A 2 3.59 -11.25 6.92
CA LEU A 2 4.93 -10.68 7.15
C LEU A 2 5.11 -9.24 6.64
N THR A 3 4.37 -8.85 5.59
CA THR A 3 4.45 -7.53 4.95
C THR A 3 4.43 -6.31 5.89
N PRO A 4 3.51 -6.19 6.88
CA PRO A 4 3.48 -5.03 7.76
C PRO A 4 4.73 -4.95 8.66
N VAL A 5 5.26 -6.10 9.08
CA VAL A 5 6.46 -6.16 9.93
C VAL A 5 7.71 -5.77 9.13
N PHE A 6 7.88 -6.33 7.93
CA PHE A 6 8.99 -5.95 7.04
C PHE A 6 8.96 -4.45 6.73
N SER A 7 7.78 -3.92 6.39
CA SER A 7 7.64 -2.50 6.11
C SER A 7 7.92 -1.63 7.34
N ALA A 8 7.49 -2.04 8.54
CA ALA A 8 7.76 -1.29 9.76
C ALA A 8 9.25 -1.23 10.06
N ILE A 9 9.95 -2.36 9.97
CA ILE A 9 11.40 -2.43 10.18
C ILE A 9 12.14 -1.56 9.16
N PHE A 10 11.76 -1.68 7.88
CA PHE A 10 12.44 -0.93 6.81
C PHE A 10 12.19 0.58 6.95
N SER A 11 10.96 1.02 7.24
CA SER A 11 10.67 2.43 7.53
C SER A 11 11.45 2.97 8.72
N TYR A 12 11.53 2.20 9.80
CA TYR A 12 12.30 2.58 10.98
C TYR A 12 13.80 2.73 10.65
N MET A 13 14.36 1.81 9.87
CA MET A 13 15.75 1.85 9.42
C MET A 13 16.04 3.04 8.50
N VAL A 14 15.14 3.33 7.55
CA VAL A 14 15.27 4.46 6.62
C VAL A 14 15.37 5.78 7.38
N TYR A 15 14.58 5.95 8.44
CA TYR A 15 14.67 7.14 9.28
C TYR A 15 16.03 7.25 9.98
N HIS A 16 16.51 6.16 10.59
CA HIS A 16 17.77 6.16 11.35
C HIS A 16 19.01 6.35 10.46
N VAL A 17 18.97 5.84 9.23
CA VAL A 17 20.07 5.97 8.28
C VAL A 17 20.04 7.34 7.58
N GLY A 18 18.85 7.78 7.12
CA GLY A 18 18.70 9.03 6.36
C GLY A 18 18.63 10.29 7.22
N GLY A 19 18.07 10.18 8.44
CA GLY A 19 17.84 11.31 9.34
C GLY A 19 19.10 12.08 9.71
N PRO A 20 20.19 11.42 10.15
CA PRO A 20 21.45 12.10 10.47
C PRO A 20 22.08 12.82 9.28
N ALA A 21 21.94 12.30 8.07
CA ALA A 21 22.47 12.93 6.85
C ALA A 21 21.70 14.21 6.51
N LEU A 22 20.37 14.18 6.61
CA LEU A 22 19.51 15.35 6.36
C LEU A 22 19.62 16.40 7.47
N GLY A 23 19.83 15.98 8.73
CA GLY A 23 20.04 16.87 9.87
C GLY A 23 21.34 17.69 9.81
N ARG A 24 22.27 17.35 8.92
CA ARG A 24 23.49 18.15 8.67
C ARG A 24 23.24 19.37 7.79
N ILE A 25 22.06 19.50 7.19
CA ILE A 25 21.69 20.64 6.36
C ILE A 25 21.37 21.83 7.28
N GLY A 26 22.28 22.79 7.36
CA GLY A 26 22.13 23.95 8.26
C GLY A 26 21.08 24.99 7.82
N SER A 27 20.64 24.97 6.56
CA SER A 27 19.61 25.88 6.06
C SER A 27 18.23 25.21 6.11
N ALA A 28 17.32 25.74 6.94
CA ALA A 28 15.95 25.26 7.04
C ALA A 28 15.22 25.25 5.69
N ALA A 29 15.39 26.32 4.89
CA ALA A 29 14.78 26.41 3.57
C ALA A 29 15.29 25.33 2.60
N THR A 30 16.57 24.95 2.70
CA THR A 30 17.14 23.87 1.88
C THR A 30 16.64 22.51 2.36
N LEU A 31 16.58 22.29 3.68
CA LEU A 31 16.06 21.06 4.28
C LEU A 31 14.60 20.82 3.86
N ASP A 32 13.75 21.84 3.96
CA ASP A 32 12.33 21.73 3.56
C ASP A 32 12.18 21.38 2.08
N ARG A 33 12.97 22.01 1.20
CA ARG A 33 12.97 21.69 -0.23
C ARG A 33 13.39 20.25 -0.49
N VAL A 34 14.47 19.79 0.15
CA VAL A 34 14.95 18.42 0.01
C VAL A 34 13.91 17.42 0.51
N LEU A 35 13.32 17.66 1.68
CA LEU A 35 12.28 16.80 2.25
C LEU A 35 11.03 16.75 1.36
N MET A 36 10.59 17.88 0.79
CA MET A 36 9.48 17.87 -0.18
C MET A 36 9.82 17.05 -1.42
N ILE A 37 11.01 17.21 -1.99
CA ILE A 37 11.46 16.40 -3.15
C ILE A 37 11.46 14.91 -2.79
N LEU A 38 11.95 14.55 -1.60
CA LEU A 38 11.96 13.17 -1.11
C LEU A 38 10.55 12.61 -0.93
N VAL A 39 9.63 13.35 -0.30
CA VAL A 39 8.24 12.92 -0.10
C VAL A 39 7.51 12.75 -1.44
N VAL A 40 7.66 13.67 -2.39
CA VAL A 40 7.00 13.56 -3.70
C VAL A 40 7.59 12.41 -4.53
N SER A 41 8.91 12.27 -4.56
CA SER A 41 9.57 11.19 -5.30
C SER A 41 9.25 9.82 -4.72
N THR A 42 9.30 9.67 -3.40
CA THR A 42 8.95 8.39 -2.75
C THR A 42 7.46 8.11 -2.75
N GLY A 43 6.60 9.13 -2.68
CA GLY A 43 5.16 8.99 -2.93
C GLY A 43 4.87 8.48 -4.35
N SER A 44 5.60 8.98 -5.36
CA SER A 44 5.49 8.50 -6.74
C SER A 44 5.96 7.05 -6.88
N PHE A 45 7.07 6.70 -6.22
CA PHE A 45 7.57 5.32 -6.17
C PHE A 45 6.60 4.38 -5.45
N ALA A 46 5.95 4.84 -4.38
CA ALA A 46 4.89 4.11 -3.69
C ALA A 46 3.69 3.88 -4.61
N ALA A 47 3.21 4.92 -5.30
CA ALA A 47 2.11 4.80 -6.25
C ALA A 47 2.42 3.77 -7.36
N TYR A 48 3.63 3.78 -7.91
CA TYR A 48 4.09 2.79 -8.87
C TYR A 48 4.11 1.36 -8.29
N SER A 49 4.77 1.18 -7.14
CA SER A 49 4.99 -0.16 -6.57
C SER A 49 3.70 -0.80 -6.08
N LEU A 50 2.85 -0.02 -5.41
CA LEU A 50 1.55 -0.48 -4.93
C LEU A 50 0.58 -0.69 -6.11
N GLY A 51 0.63 0.18 -7.12
CA GLY A 51 -0.15 0.04 -8.34
C GLY A 51 0.18 -1.24 -9.10
N ALA A 52 1.47 -1.52 -9.31
CA ALA A 52 1.92 -2.74 -9.99
C ALA A 52 1.40 -4.02 -9.30
N ASN A 53 1.42 -4.06 -7.96
CA ASN A 53 0.88 -5.17 -7.19
C ASN A 53 -0.65 -5.29 -7.32
N ASN A 54 -1.36 -4.16 -7.20
CA ASN A 54 -2.81 -4.14 -7.16
C ASN A 54 -3.47 -4.34 -8.54
N VAL A 55 -2.82 -3.96 -9.64
CA VAL A 55 -3.33 -4.22 -11.00
C VAL A 55 -3.50 -5.71 -11.22
N GLY A 56 -2.50 -6.53 -10.85
CA GLY A 56 -2.59 -7.99 -10.97
C GLY A 56 -3.77 -8.57 -10.19
N ASN A 57 -3.99 -8.11 -8.96
CA ASN A 57 -5.11 -8.56 -8.13
C ASN A 57 -6.47 -8.16 -8.73
N ALA A 58 -6.58 -6.96 -9.29
CA ALA A 58 -7.84 -6.44 -9.84
C ALA A 58 -8.22 -7.07 -11.19
N THR A 59 -7.22 -7.44 -12.00
CA THR A 59 -7.45 -7.91 -13.36
C THR A 59 -7.34 -9.43 -13.52
N ALA A 60 -6.96 -10.16 -12.47
CA ALA A 60 -6.79 -11.62 -12.51
C ALA A 60 -8.04 -12.37 -13.05
N LEU A 61 -9.24 -11.96 -12.65
CA LEU A 61 -10.47 -12.59 -13.15
C LEU A 61 -10.70 -12.32 -14.64
N ILE A 62 -10.47 -11.08 -15.08
CA ILE A 62 -10.61 -10.70 -16.49
C ILE A 62 -9.65 -11.54 -17.33
N TYR A 63 -8.39 -11.64 -16.88
CA TYR A 63 -7.38 -12.48 -17.52
C TYR A 63 -7.85 -13.93 -17.63
N ALA A 64 -8.28 -14.53 -16.51
CA ALA A 64 -8.71 -15.93 -16.46
C ALA A 64 -9.90 -16.23 -17.40
N VAL A 65 -10.88 -15.34 -17.48
CA VAL A 65 -12.05 -15.53 -18.37
C VAL A 65 -11.68 -15.33 -19.85
N THR A 66 -10.71 -14.45 -20.15
CA THR A 66 -10.28 -14.18 -21.53
C THR A 66 -9.27 -15.18 -22.09
N GLU A 67 -8.54 -15.90 -21.22
CA GLU A 67 -7.66 -17.00 -21.62
C GLU A 67 -8.42 -18.31 -21.86
N ASP A 68 -9.64 -18.45 -21.33
CA ASP A 68 -10.43 -19.65 -21.55
C ASP A 68 -10.78 -19.77 -23.05
N ALA A 69 -10.30 -20.86 -23.67
CA ALA A 69 -10.19 -21.04 -25.12
C ALA A 69 -11.52 -21.10 -25.88
N THR A 70 -12.65 -20.97 -25.18
CA THR A 70 -14.01 -21.05 -25.72
C THR A 70 -14.56 -19.72 -26.24
N GLN A 71 -13.94 -18.57 -25.91
CA GLN A 71 -14.51 -17.24 -26.21
C GLN A 71 -13.81 -16.43 -27.32
N GLY A 72 -12.73 -16.96 -27.92
CA GLY A 72 -12.18 -16.48 -29.20
C GLY A 72 -11.56 -15.07 -29.25
N VAL A 73 -11.58 -14.29 -28.16
CA VAL A 73 -10.96 -12.95 -28.08
C VAL A 73 -9.98 -12.92 -26.91
N ALA A 74 -8.75 -13.37 -27.14
CA ALA A 74 -7.68 -13.25 -26.15
C ALA A 74 -7.20 -11.78 -26.08
N TRP A 75 -7.54 -11.08 -25.00
CA TRP A 75 -7.01 -9.74 -24.75
C TRP A 75 -5.55 -9.87 -24.31
N SER A 76 -4.66 -9.04 -24.88
CA SER A 76 -3.26 -9.09 -24.45
C SER A 76 -3.13 -8.67 -22.97
N PRO A 77 -2.22 -9.30 -22.18
CA PRO A 77 -2.00 -8.93 -20.78
C PRO A 77 -1.71 -7.43 -20.60
N ARG A 78 -1.09 -6.80 -21.61
CA ARG A 78 -0.79 -5.37 -21.62
C ARG A 78 -2.04 -4.50 -21.64
N ILE A 79 -3.04 -4.86 -22.45
CA ILE A 79 -4.30 -4.11 -22.55
C ILE A 79 -5.11 -4.29 -21.26
N ILE A 80 -5.17 -5.51 -20.73
CA ILE A 80 -5.84 -5.80 -19.46
C ILE A 80 -5.19 -5.01 -18.31
N GLY A 81 -3.85 -5.00 -18.25
CA GLY A 81 -3.10 -4.22 -17.27
C GLY A 81 -3.33 -2.70 -17.40
N LEU A 82 -3.39 -2.18 -18.63
CA LEU A 82 -3.67 -0.75 -18.87
C LEU A 82 -5.08 -0.38 -18.38
N PHE A 83 -6.08 -1.20 -18.70
CA PHE A 83 -7.46 -1.01 -18.24
C PHE A 83 -7.54 -1.03 -16.71
N GLY A 84 -6.92 -2.03 -16.06
CA GLY A 84 -6.83 -2.11 -14.60
C GLY A 84 -6.15 -0.90 -13.98
N GLY A 85 -5.06 -0.42 -14.59
CA GLY A 85 -4.33 0.77 -14.14
C GLY A 85 -5.19 2.04 -14.20
N ILE A 86 -5.92 2.25 -15.29
CA ILE A 86 -6.85 3.40 -15.43
C ILE A 86 -7.97 3.30 -14.40
N ALA A 87 -8.57 2.12 -14.24
CA ALA A 87 -9.64 1.91 -13.24
C ALA A 87 -9.15 2.20 -11.82
N LEU A 88 -7.95 1.76 -11.45
CA LEU A 88 -7.34 2.07 -10.16
C LEU A 88 -7.08 3.58 -10.00
N ALA A 89 -6.56 4.25 -11.04
CA ALA A 89 -6.33 5.69 -10.99
C ALA A 89 -7.64 6.47 -10.74
N VAL A 90 -8.71 6.11 -11.45
CA VAL A 90 -10.05 6.70 -11.24
C VAL A 90 -10.56 6.43 -9.82
N GLY A 91 -10.41 5.20 -9.32
CA GLY A 91 -10.84 4.84 -7.96
C GLY A 91 -10.09 5.62 -6.89
N VAL A 92 -8.78 5.83 -7.07
CA VAL A 92 -7.98 6.66 -6.15
C VAL A 92 -8.46 8.11 -6.16
N LEU A 93 -8.70 8.69 -7.33
CA LEU A 93 -9.15 10.09 -7.44
C LEU A 93 -10.56 10.34 -6.87
N THR A 94 -11.40 9.30 -6.79
CA THR A 94 -12.82 9.44 -6.41
C THR A 94 -13.13 8.97 -4.99
N TYR A 95 -12.49 7.90 -4.49
CA TYR A 95 -12.90 7.24 -3.23
C TYR A 95 -11.81 7.14 -2.15
N SER A 96 -10.56 7.52 -2.43
CA SER A 96 -9.44 7.26 -1.49
C SER A 96 -9.37 8.17 -0.27
N GLN A 97 -10.06 9.31 -0.28
CA GLN A 97 -9.88 10.38 0.71
C GLN A 97 -9.98 9.89 2.17
N ARG A 98 -11.05 9.16 2.52
CA ARG A 98 -11.29 8.69 3.90
C ARG A 98 -10.20 7.74 4.40
N VAL A 99 -9.65 6.91 3.50
CA VAL A 99 -8.58 5.97 3.84
C VAL A 99 -7.27 6.72 4.04
N MET A 100 -6.97 7.71 3.19
CA MET A 100 -5.80 8.57 3.35
C MET A 100 -5.85 9.34 4.68
N GLU A 101 -7.01 9.86 5.07
CA GLU A 101 -7.21 10.54 6.36
C GLU A 101 -6.98 9.58 7.55
N THR A 102 -7.56 8.38 7.48
CA THR A 102 -7.44 7.35 8.54
C THR A 102 -5.99 6.93 8.76
N ILE A 103 -5.25 6.68 7.67
CA ILE A 103 -3.85 6.25 7.76
C ILE A 103 -2.93 7.42 8.10
N GLY A 104 -3.14 8.57 7.45
CA GLY A 104 -2.25 9.73 7.55
C GLY A 104 -2.26 10.43 8.90
N THR A 105 -3.35 10.29 9.67
CA THR A 105 -3.48 10.93 10.99
C THR A 105 -3.88 9.98 12.11
N GLY A 106 -4.48 8.82 11.80
CA GLY A 106 -5.01 7.92 12.82
C GLY A 106 -3.96 7.05 13.50
N ILE A 107 -2.86 6.71 12.83
CA ILE A 107 -1.84 5.80 13.40
C ILE A 107 -0.80 6.57 14.21
N THR A 108 -0.21 7.61 13.62
CA THR A 108 0.79 8.48 14.24
C THR A 108 0.77 9.83 13.52
N SER A 109 1.26 10.90 14.16
CA SER A 109 1.55 12.14 13.47
C SER A 109 2.77 11.98 12.57
N LEU A 110 2.64 12.40 11.31
CA LEU A 110 3.71 12.33 10.31
C LEU A 110 4.23 13.74 10.01
N ASP A 111 5.54 13.90 10.15
CA ASP A 111 6.31 15.01 9.58
C ASP A 111 6.91 14.57 8.24
N ALA A 112 7.54 15.48 7.49
CA ALA A 112 8.05 15.16 6.16
C ALA A 112 9.09 14.03 6.17
N MET A 113 9.92 13.91 7.20
CA MET A 113 10.95 12.86 7.30
C MET A 113 10.34 11.49 7.61
N THR A 114 9.39 11.44 8.54
CA THR A 114 8.65 10.21 8.87
C THR A 114 7.70 9.81 7.75
N ALA A 115 7.09 10.75 7.03
CA ALA A 115 6.30 10.48 5.83
C ALA A 115 7.15 9.86 4.72
N PHE A 116 8.31 10.45 4.40
CA PHE A 116 9.28 9.88 3.47
C PHE A 116 9.68 8.44 3.87
N SER A 117 10.01 8.24 5.15
CA SER A 117 10.43 6.93 5.67
C SER A 117 9.32 5.90 5.59
N ALA A 118 8.07 6.29 5.89
CA ALA A 118 6.89 5.44 5.76
C ALA A 118 6.62 5.06 4.29
N GLN A 119 6.62 6.05 3.38
CA GLN A 119 6.37 5.86 1.95
C GLN A 119 7.43 4.96 1.32
N PHE A 120 8.72 5.26 1.54
CA PHE A 120 9.82 4.46 1.00
C PHE A 120 9.82 3.05 1.58
N GLY A 121 9.59 2.94 2.90
CA GLY A 121 9.40 1.68 3.62
C GLY A 121 8.41 0.72 2.96
N ALA A 122 7.18 1.23 2.81
CA ALA A 122 6.08 0.49 2.23
C ALA A 122 6.32 0.18 0.76
N ALA A 123 6.74 1.17 -0.03
CA ALA A 123 6.99 1.03 -1.45
C ALA A 123 8.08 -0.01 -1.73
N PHE A 124 9.21 0.08 -1.04
CA PHE A 124 10.32 -0.84 -1.23
C PHE A 124 9.96 -2.28 -0.82
N THR A 125 9.22 -2.43 0.27
CA THR A 125 8.72 -3.74 0.71
C THR A 125 7.84 -4.37 -0.36
N VAL A 126 6.83 -3.63 -0.84
CA VAL A 126 5.90 -4.12 -1.88
C VAL A 126 6.63 -4.39 -3.19
N TRP A 127 7.51 -3.48 -3.62
CA TRP A 127 8.29 -3.62 -4.83
C TRP A 127 9.14 -4.90 -4.80
N THR A 128 9.85 -5.13 -3.70
CA THR A 128 10.70 -6.32 -3.51
C THR A 128 9.87 -7.59 -3.65
N PHE A 129 8.77 -7.72 -2.93
CA PHE A 129 7.90 -8.91 -3.04
C PHE A 129 7.29 -9.07 -4.44
N THR A 130 6.94 -7.96 -5.09
CA THR A 130 6.40 -7.98 -6.46
C THR A 130 7.45 -8.46 -7.46
N GLN A 131 8.74 -8.14 -7.29
CA GLN A 131 9.81 -8.69 -8.14
C GLN A 131 9.94 -10.21 -8.03
N PHE A 132 9.63 -10.78 -6.86
CA PHE A 132 9.60 -12.23 -6.65
C PHE A 132 8.25 -12.88 -7.05
N GLY A 133 7.31 -12.11 -7.61
CA GLY A 133 5.98 -12.61 -7.97
C GLY A 133 5.11 -12.98 -6.77
N LEU A 134 5.47 -12.54 -5.56
CA LEU A 134 4.72 -12.85 -4.35
C LEU A 134 3.61 -11.82 -4.14
N PRO A 135 2.33 -12.22 -4.15
CA PRO A 135 1.23 -11.32 -3.85
C PRO A 135 1.30 -10.90 -2.38
N VAL A 136 1.24 -9.59 -2.13
CA VAL A 136 1.34 -9.01 -0.79
C VAL A 136 0.28 -7.97 -0.56
N SER A 137 -0.14 -7.78 0.69
CA SER A 137 -1.11 -6.74 1.01
C SER A 137 -0.43 -5.38 1.06
N THR A 138 -0.73 -4.53 0.09
CA THR A 138 -0.28 -3.14 0.03
C THR A 138 -0.79 -2.31 1.21
N SER A 139 -2.03 -2.54 1.65
CA SER A 139 -2.58 -1.91 2.86
C SER A 139 -1.79 -2.27 4.12
N GLN A 140 -1.37 -3.53 4.26
CA GLN A 140 -0.51 -3.94 5.38
C GLN A 140 0.86 -3.29 5.30
N ALA A 141 1.45 -3.18 4.10
CA ALA A 141 2.73 -2.49 3.92
C ALA A 141 2.63 -1.03 4.38
N VAL A 142 1.63 -0.28 3.92
CA VAL A 142 1.47 1.14 4.30
C VAL A 142 1.27 1.30 5.80
N VAL A 143 0.37 0.53 6.42
CA VAL A 143 0.13 0.59 7.87
C VAL A 143 1.39 0.24 8.66
N GLY A 144 2.13 -0.79 8.21
CA GLY A 144 3.42 -1.16 8.77
C GLY A 144 4.45 -0.04 8.67
N GLY A 145 4.60 0.56 7.47
CA GLY A 145 5.56 1.65 7.25
C GLY A 145 5.25 2.89 8.07
N VAL A 146 3.97 3.27 8.18
CA VAL A 146 3.53 4.39 9.02
C VAL A 146 3.77 4.10 10.50
N ALA A 147 3.43 2.90 10.97
CA ALA A 147 3.70 2.50 12.36
C ALA A 147 5.21 2.48 12.65
N GLY A 148 6.02 1.89 11.78
CA GLY A 148 7.48 1.84 11.91
C GLY A 148 8.13 3.22 11.91
N ALA A 149 7.70 4.11 11.02
CA ALA A 149 8.14 5.50 11.03
C ALA A 149 7.67 6.25 12.30
N GLY A 150 6.48 5.93 12.83
CA GLY A 150 6.00 6.51 14.09
C GLY A 150 6.79 6.06 15.31
N LEU A 151 7.29 4.82 15.32
CA LEU A 151 8.07 4.26 16.44
C LEU A 151 9.39 5.02 16.70
N VAL A 152 9.90 5.78 15.73
CA VAL A 152 11.08 6.65 15.94
C VAL A 152 10.80 7.76 16.96
N LYS A 153 9.53 8.14 17.14
CA LYS A 153 9.04 9.12 18.14
C LYS A 153 8.67 8.44 19.47
N GLY A 154 8.92 7.13 19.59
CA GLY A 154 8.56 6.32 20.75
C GLY A 154 7.21 5.60 20.60
N THR A 155 7.02 4.54 21.38
CA THR A 155 5.83 3.67 21.29
C THR A 155 4.52 4.37 21.64
N ALA A 156 4.58 5.47 22.41
CA ALA A 156 3.41 6.27 22.77
C ALA A 156 2.88 7.12 21.61
N ALA A 157 3.72 7.41 20.60
CA ALA A 157 3.32 8.15 19.41
C ALA A 157 2.46 7.30 18.44
N VAL A 158 2.47 5.98 18.61
CA VAL A 158 1.73 5.04 17.75
C VAL A 158 0.45 4.57 18.44
N SER A 159 -0.70 4.81 17.80
CA SER A 159 -2.02 4.45 18.31
C SER A 159 -2.27 2.95 18.24
N LYS A 160 -2.10 2.26 19.37
CA LYS A 160 -2.40 0.82 19.51
C LYS A 160 -3.88 0.50 19.23
N GLY A 161 -4.79 1.39 19.62
CA GLY A 161 -6.23 1.24 19.36
C GLY A 161 -6.54 1.22 17.86
N LYS A 162 -5.99 2.19 17.11
CA LYS A 162 -6.18 2.24 15.65
C LYS A 162 -5.53 1.08 14.93
N LEU A 163 -4.35 0.63 15.37
CA LEU A 163 -3.75 -0.60 14.84
C LEU A 163 -4.61 -1.83 15.11
N GLY A 164 -5.27 -1.92 16.27
CA GLY A 164 -6.21 -2.99 16.60
C GLY A 164 -7.48 -2.97 15.74
N GLU A 165 -8.06 -1.79 15.51
CA GLU A 165 -9.21 -1.59 14.59
C GLU A 165 -8.84 -2.02 13.15
N ILE A 166 -7.66 -1.63 12.68
CA ILE A 166 -7.18 -2.03 11.35
C ILE A 166 -6.92 -3.54 11.29
N GLY A 167 -6.28 -4.11 12.31
CA GLY A 167 -5.99 -5.54 12.39
C GLY A 167 -7.25 -6.40 12.41
N THR A 168 -8.29 -5.97 13.13
CA THR A 168 -9.60 -6.64 13.11
C THR A 168 -10.25 -6.56 11.73
N ALA A 169 -10.17 -5.41 11.06
CA ALA A 169 -10.66 -5.28 9.67
C ALA A 169 -9.92 -6.22 8.70
N TRP A 170 -8.63 -6.50 8.90
CA TRP A 170 -7.86 -7.45 8.07
C TRP A 170 -8.33 -8.90 8.20
N VAL A 171 -8.91 -9.30 9.33
CA VAL A 171 -9.47 -10.63 9.53
C VAL A 171 -10.92 -10.69 9.06
N LEU A 172 -11.70 -9.65 9.37
CA LEU A 172 -13.11 -9.58 9.01
C LEU A 172 -13.31 -9.46 7.50
N THR A 173 -12.50 -8.66 6.80
CA THR A 173 -12.69 -8.40 5.36
C THR A 173 -12.66 -9.69 4.54
N PRO A 174 -11.61 -10.54 4.60
CA PRO A 174 -11.59 -11.80 3.85
C PRO A 174 -12.71 -12.76 4.26
N THR A 175 -13.06 -12.80 5.56
CA THR A 175 -14.10 -13.69 6.09
C THR A 175 -15.47 -13.33 5.51
N VAL A 176 -15.81 -12.04 5.54
CA VAL A 176 -17.07 -11.53 4.98
C VAL A 176 -17.09 -11.68 3.46
N SER A 177 -15.98 -11.37 2.77
CA SER A 177 -15.86 -11.58 1.32
C SER A 177 -16.08 -13.04 0.93
N ALA A 178 -15.45 -14.00 1.62
CA ALA A 178 -15.62 -15.43 1.35
C ALA A 178 -17.07 -15.88 1.55
N PHE A 179 -17.71 -15.45 2.65
CA PHE A 179 -19.10 -15.76 2.91
C PHE A 179 -20.04 -15.21 1.82
N LEU A 180 -19.84 -13.94 1.43
CA LEU A 180 -20.65 -13.32 0.36
C LEU A 180 -20.44 -14.01 -0.98
N THR A 181 -19.21 -14.33 -1.35
CA THR A 181 -18.91 -15.07 -2.58
C THR A 181 -19.59 -16.45 -2.57
N PHE A 182 -19.58 -17.16 -1.44
CA PHE A 182 -20.28 -18.44 -1.30
C PHE A 182 -21.79 -18.30 -1.51
N VAL A 183 -22.43 -17.35 -0.83
CA VAL A 183 -23.89 -17.13 -0.94
C VAL A 183 -24.29 -16.74 -2.37
N LEU A 184 -23.54 -15.83 -3.01
CA LEU A 184 -23.81 -15.42 -4.38
C LEU A 184 -23.58 -16.56 -5.38
N GLY A 185 -22.51 -17.34 -5.19
CA GLY A 185 -22.23 -18.53 -5.99
C GLY A 185 -23.36 -19.55 -5.89
N TRP A 186 -23.83 -19.82 -4.67
CA TRP A 186 -24.97 -20.70 -4.39
C TRP A 186 -26.24 -20.24 -5.14
N LEU A 187 -26.56 -18.94 -5.06
CA LEU A 187 -27.75 -18.38 -5.71
C LEU A 187 -27.69 -18.40 -7.24
N VAL A 188 -26.51 -18.17 -7.84
CA VAL A 188 -26.37 -18.06 -9.30
C VAL A 188 -26.16 -19.43 -9.96
N VAL A 189 -25.40 -20.31 -9.32
CA VAL A 189 -25.00 -21.61 -9.90
C VAL A 189 -25.95 -22.74 -9.47
N GLY A 190 -26.72 -22.56 -8.40
CA GLY A 190 -27.81 -23.46 -8.02
C GLY A 190 -27.38 -24.84 -7.53
N VAL A 191 -26.22 -24.95 -6.88
CA VAL A 191 -25.79 -26.16 -6.14
C VAL A 191 -26.16 -26.03 -4.68
#